data_AF-A0A9P6FZQ7-F1
#
_entry.id   AF-A0A9P6FZQ7-F1
#
_cell.length_a   1.000
_cell.length_b   1.000
_cell.length_c   1.000
_cell.angle_alpha   90.00
_cell.angle_beta   90.00
_cell.angle_gamma   90.00
#
_symmetry.space_group_name_H-M   'P 1'
#
loop_
_entity.id
_entity.type
_entity.pdbx_description
1 polymer ?
#
loop_
_entity_poly.entity_id
_entity_poly.type
_entity_poly.pdbx_seq_one_letter_code
_entity_poly.pdbx_strand_id
1 'polypeptide(L)'
;MASVQFNSKNGPKDLATPTTADPEEGQVKIHRQKKTLAELEKEKWEETHRIAVEAKHVINPQTNHKFYIDPKTGYKVMTALLHTRRGYCCGNACRHCPYNNENVGVSPEVKKENIRRGVQRRREIEAIEGKPRWADGSDSSESDS
;
A
#
# COMPACT_ATOMS: atom_id res chain seq x y z
N MET A 1 -64.81 -25.32 72.97
CA MET A 1 -63.91 -25.67 71.84
C MET A 1 -62.58 -24.96 72.07
N ALA A 2 -61.48 -25.67 71.82
CA ALA A 2 -60.16 -25.46 72.40
C ALA A 2 -59.40 -24.20 71.90
N SER A 3 -58.54 -23.69 72.80
CA SER A 3 -57.56 -22.62 72.64
C SER A 3 -56.57 -22.85 71.49
N VAL A 4 -56.07 -21.77 70.88
CA VAL A 4 -54.72 -21.77 70.31
C VAL A 4 -54.01 -20.45 70.65
N GLN A 5 -52.93 -20.61 71.41
CA GLN A 5 -52.03 -19.57 71.89
C GLN A 5 -51.14 -19.01 70.77
N PHE A 6 -50.79 -17.73 70.91
CA PHE A 6 -49.73 -17.08 70.15
C PHE A 6 -48.37 -17.61 70.61
N ASN A 7 -47.46 -17.91 69.68
CA ASN A 7 -46.04 -17.99 70.01
C ASN A 7 -45.18 -17.37 68.90
N SER A 8 -44.52 -16.29 69.30
CA SER A 8 -43.41 -15.64 68.59
C SER A 8 -42.15 -16.48 68.74
N LYS A 9 -41.39 -16.62 67.64
CA LYS A 9 -39.91 -16.50 67.55
C LYS A 9 -39.37 -17.23 66.32
N ASN A 10 -38.52 -16.51 65.57
CA ASN A 10 -37.30 -16.96 64.85
C ASN A 10 -37.23 -16.55 63.36
N GLY A 11 -36.53 -15.44 63.10
CA GLY A 11 -35.32 -15.36 62.25
C GLY A 11 -35.40 -15.58 60.73
N PRO A 12 -34.70 -14.76 59.91
CA PRO A 12 -34.80 -14.77 58.45
C PRO A 12 -33.77 -15.71 57.80
N LYS A 13 -34.21 -16.60 56.90
CA LYS A 13 -33.44 -17.52 56.04
C LYS A 13 -34.39 -17.89 54.89
N ASP A 14 -34.17 -17.63 53.60
CA ASP A 14 -32.95 -17.50 52.82
C ASP A 14 -33.21 -16.57 51.62
N LEU A 15 -32.22 -15.75 51.25
CA LEU A 15 -32.21 -15.05 49.96
C LEU A 15 -32.06 -16.10 48.85
N ALA A 16 -33.14 -16.40 48.14
CA ALA A 16 -33.06 -17.08 46.86
C ALA A 16 -32.48 -16.10 45.83
N THR A 17 -31.21 -16.30 45.47
CA THR A 17 -30.61 -15.63 44.31
C THR A 17 -31.23 -16.20 43.03
N PRO A 18 -31.65 -15.38 42.06
CA PRO A 18 -31.81 -15.86 40.70
C PRO A 18 -30.40 -16.09 40.15
N THR A 19 -30.02 -17.35 39.99
CA THR A 19 -28.89 -17.73 39.11
C THR A 19 -29.29 -17.35 37.69
N THR A 20 -28.89 -16.15 37.28
CA THR A 20 -28.73 -15.84 35.87
C THR A 20 -27.61 -16.74 35.37
N ALA A 21 -27.95 -17.73 34.55
CA ALA A 21 -26.96 -18.44 33.76
C ALA A 21 -26.24 -17.39 32.90
N ASP A 22 -24.96 -17.17 33.18
CA ASP A 22 -24.09 -16.42 32.30
C ASP A 22 -24.13 -17.10 30.91
N PRO A 23 -24.29 -16.36 29.81
CA PRO A 23 -24.05 -16.95 28.50
C PRO A 23 -22.58 -17.39 28.48
N GLU A 24 -22.32 -18.70 28.41
CA GLU A 24 -21.00 -19.25 28.19
C GLU A 24 -20.37 -18.48 27.02
N GLU A 25 -19.37 -17.65 27.33
CA GLU A 25 -18.54 -17.01 26.32
C GLU A 25 -17.89 -18.12 25.50
N GLY A 26 -18.49 -18.39 24.33
CA GLY A 26 -17.94 -19.28 23.34
C GLY A 26 -16.52 -18.83 23.02
N GLN A 27 -15.53 -19.55 23.54
CA GLN A 27 -14.13 -19.30 23.26
C GLN A 27 -13.90 -19.40 21.75
N VAL A 28 -13.81 -18.25 21.10
CA VAL A 28 -13.41 -18.16 19.70
C VAL A 28 -11.96 -18.65 19.63
N LYS A 29 -11.77 -19.88 19.17
CA LYS A 29 -10.43 -20.45 18.92
C LYS A 29 -9.80 -19.70 17.75
N ILE A 30 -9.12 -18.60 18.06
CA ILE A 30 -8.27 -17.87 17.12
C ILE A 30 -7.05 -18.73 16.77
N HIS A 31 -7.19 -19.59 15.78
CA HIS A 31 -6.07 -20.32 15.22
C HIS A 31 -5.25 -19.37 14.32
N ARG A 32 -4.31 -18.65 14.93
CA ARG A 32 -3.38 -17.79 14.19
C ARG A 32 -2.41 -18.68 13.41
N GLN A 33 -2.76 -18.99 12.17
CA GLN A 33 -1.85 -19.66 11.24
C GLN A 33 -0.57 -18.83 11.12
N LYS A 34 0.59 -19.45 11.38
CA LYS A 34 1.90 -18.79 11.20
C LYS A 34 2.25 -18.86 9.72
N LYS A 35 2.49 -17.70 9.10
CA LYS A 35 2.98 -17.60 7.71
C LYS A 35 4.42 -18.11 7.62
N THR A 36 4.74 -18.71 6.49
CA THR A 36 6.09 -19.10 6.10
C THR A 36 6.93 -17.87 5.77
N LEU A 37 8.27 -18.03 5.78
CA LEU A 37 9.19 -16.95 5.38
C LEU A 37 8.92 -16.47 3.94
N ALA A 38 8.63 -17.40 3.02
CA ALA A 38 8.34 -17.06 1.62
C ALA A 38 7.04 -16.25 1.47
N GLU A 39 6.01 -16.55 2.28
CA GLU A 39 4.77 -15.75 2.30
C GLU A 39 5.01 -14.35 2.85
N LEU A 40 5.81 -14.23 3.92
CA LEU A 40 6.19 -12.93 4.49
C LEU A 40 7.03 -12.10 3.51
N GLU A 41 7.95 -12.72 2.77
CA GLU A 41 8.75 -12.06 1.74
C GLU A 41 7.89 -11.61 0.56
N LYS A 42 6.92 -12.43 0.14
CA LYS A 42 5.95 -12.08 -0.90
C LYS A 42 5.10 -10.88 -0.48
N GLU A 43 4.59 -10.88 0.74
CA GLU A 43 3.80 -9.76 1.28
C GLU A 43 4.62 -8.47 1.36
N LYS A 44 5.88 -8.56 1.80
CA LYS A 44 6.80 -7.41 1.80
C LYS A 44 7.04 -6.88 0.39
N TRP A 45 7.19 -7.76 -0.60
CA TRP A 45 7.35 -7.38 -1.99
C TRP A 45 6.10 -6.69 -2.55
N GLU A 46 4.92 -7.26 -2.31
CA GLU A 46 3.62 -6.71 -2.74
C GLU A 46 3.37 -5.34 -2.11
N GLU A 47 3.67 -5.19 -0.82
CA GLU A 47 3.55 -3.91 -0.12
C GLU A 47 4.49 -2.84 -0.72
N THR A 48 5.77 -3.19 -0.91
CA THR A 48 6.75 -2.26 -1.47
C THR A 48 6.39 -1.86 -2.90
N HIS A 49 5.91 -2.82 -3.69
CA HIS A 49 5.43 -2.59 -5.05
C HIS A 49 4.17 -1.74 -5.06
N ARG A 50 3.20 -2.01 -4.18
CA ARG A 50 1.97 -1.24 -4.03
C ARG A 50 2.27 0.19 -3.64
N ILE A 51 3.13 0.43 -2.64
CA ILE A 51 3.55 1.78 -2.24
C ILE A 51 4.22 2.51 -3.42
N ALA A 52 5.06 1.83 -4.19
CA ALA A 52 5.73 2.42 -5.35
C ALA A 52 4.79 2.74 -6.52
N VAL A 53 3.71 1.95 -6.69
CA VAL A 53 2.66 2.16 -7.70
C VAL A 53 1.68 3.23 -7.25
N GLU A 54 1.22 3.17 -6.00
CA GLU A 54 0.22 4.07 -5.43
C GLU A 54 0.79 5.44 -5.10
N ALA A 55 2.11 5.54 -4.87
CA ALA A 55 2.81 6.78 -4.55
C ALA A 55 2.00 7.71 -3.61
N LYS A 56 1.39 7.12 -2.56
CA LYS A 56 0.87 7.88 -1.43
C LYS A 56 2.04 8.24 -0.54
N HIS A 57 2.47 9.50 -0.65
CA HIS A 57 3.44 10.18 0.20
C HIS A 57 3.28 9.85 1.69
N VAL A 58 4.21 9.10 2.30
CA VAL A 58 4.29 9.06 3.78
C VAL A 58 5.71 9.23 4.31
N ILE A 59 6.75 8.75 3.62
CA ILE A 59 8.10 8.81 4.20
C ILE A 59 8.83 10.13 3.88
N ASN A 60 8.62 10.74 2.70
CA ASN A 60 9.11 12.09 2.42
C ASN A 60 8.33 12.75 1.26
N PRO A 61 7.52 13.79 1.50
CA PRO A 61 6.81 14.55 0.46
C PRO A 61 7.73 15.24 -0.56
N GLN A 62 9.04 15.32 -0.26
CA GLN A 62 10.08 15.91 -1.11
C GLN A 62 10.85 14.85 -1.91
N THR A 63 10.78 13.55 -1.56
CA THR A 63 11.51 12.54 -2.34
C THR A 63 10.77 12.27 -3.63
N ASN A 64 11.33 12.81 -4.70
CA ASN A 64 10.98 12.55 -6.08
C ASN A 64 10.92 11.03 -6.32
N HIS A 65 9.74 10.42 -6.26
CA HIS A 65 9.50 8.96 -6.40
C HIS A 65 9.75 8.46 -7.83
N LYS A 66 10.91 8.76 -8.39
CA LYS A 66 11.35 8.38 -9.73
C LYS A 66 11.71 6.89 -9.80
N PHE A 67 12.22 6.36 -8.69
CA PHE A 67 12.70 4.99 -8.57
C PHE A 67 12.40 4.42 -7.19
N TYR A 68 12.35 3.09 -7.08
CA TYR A 68 12.45 2.36 -5.83
C TYR A 68 13.49 1.23 -5.99
N ILE A 69 14.06 0.77 -4.88
CA ILE A 69 14.91 -0.42 -4.89
C ILE A 69 14.01 -1.62 -4.67
N ASP A 70 14.02 -2.57 -5.61
CA ASP A 70 13.31 -3.82 -5.44
C ASP A 70 13.94 -4.60 -4.28
N PRO A 71 13.21 -4.84 -3.17
CA PRO A 71 13.77 -5.47 -1.98
C PRO A 71 14.20 -6.92 -2.22
N LYS A 72 13.71 -7.55 -3.29
CA LYS A 72 14.06 -8.93 -3.65
C LYS A 72 15.30 -9.00 -4.53
N THR A 73 15.41 -8.11 -5.51
CA THR A 73 16.48 -8.18 -6.53
C THR A 73 17.59 -7.15 -6.32
N GLY A 74 17.38 -6.14 -5.47
CA GLY A 74 18.29 -5.00 -5.31
C GLY A 74 18.29 -4.03 -6.50
N TYR A 75 17.48 -4.27 -7.53
CA TYR A 75 17.47 -3.42 -8.73
C TYR A 75 16.77 -2.10 -8.50
N LYS A 76 17.32 -1.05 -9.10
CA LYS A 76 16.69 0.27 -9.20
C LYS A 76 15.57 0.24 -10.24
N VAL A 77 14.33 0.14 -9.77
CA VAL A 77 13.14 0.07 -10.63
C VAL A 77 12.53 1.46 -10.79
N MET A 78 12.38 1.87 -12.05
CA MET A 78 11.69 3.11 -12.42
C MET A 78 10.18 3.01 -12.16
N THR A 79 9.60 4.05 -11.59
CA THR A 79 8.14 4.15 -11.38
C THR A 79 7.42 4.54 -12.68
N ALA A 80 6.10 4.35 -12.72
CA ALA A 80 5.27 4.82 -13.83
C ALA A 80 5.32 6.35 -13.95
N LEU A 81 5.37 7.07 -12.82
CA LEU A 81 5.47 8.53 -12.77
C LEU A 81 6.70 9.06 -13.53
N LEU A 82 7.86 8.43 -13.36
CA LEU A 82 9.06 8.81 -14.09
C LEU A 82 8.90 8.61 -15.61
N HIS A 83 8.26 7.52 -16.02
CA HIS A 83 8.03 7.26 -17.45
C HIS A 83 7.05 8.28 -18.05
N THR A 84 5.98 8.62 -17.33
CA THR A 84 5.05 9.69 -17.72
C THR A 84 5.77 11.03 -17.85
N ARG A 85 6.66 11.38 -16.91
CA ARG A 85 7.55 12.55 -17.02
C ARG A 85 8.42 12.51 -18.27
N ARG A 86 8.99 11.35 -18.59
CA ARG A 86 9.87 11.18 -19.74
C ARG A 86 9.11 11.39 -21.05
N GLY A 87 7.84 11.02 -21.08
CA GLY A 87 6.94 11.20 -22.23
C GLY A 87 7.02 10.09 -23.27
N TYR A 88 7.89 9.08 -23.09
CA TYR A 88 8.10 8.00 -24.06
C TYR A 88 8.69 6.73 -23.43
N CYS A 89 8.52 5.59 -24.11
CA CYS A 89 9.11 4.30 -23.71
C CYS A 89 10.64 4.29 -23.89
N CYS A 90 11.40 3.86 -22.88
CA CYS A 90 12.88 3.79 -22.99
C CYS A 90 13.39 2.55 -23.75
N GLY A 91 12.56 1.51 -23.89
CA GLY A 91 12.91 0.25 -24.56
C GLY A 91 13.63 -0.79 -23.69
N ASN A 92 13.65 -0.60 -22.36
CA ASN A 92 14.34 -1.49 -21.42
C ASN A 92 13.41 -2.51 -20.72
N ALA A 93 12.23 -2.78 -21.29
CA ALA A 93 11.24 -3.72 -20.73
C ALA A 93 10.92 -3.47 -19.24
N CYS A 94 10.66 -2.21 -18.90
CA CYS A 94 10.45 -1.81 -17.50
C CYS A 94 9.09 -2.30 -17.00
N ARG A 95 9.05 -2.73 -15.72
CA ARG A 95 7.86 -3.28 -15.06
C ARG A 95 6.65 -2.33 -15.08
N HIS A 96 6.91 -1.03 -15.03
CA HIS A 96 5.89 0.02 -14.89
C HIS A 96 5.81 0.94 -16.12
N CYS A 97 6.02 0.39 -17.33
CA CYS A 97 5.97 1.19 -18.55
C CYS A 97 4.51 1.57 -18.90
N PRO A 98 4.12 2.86 -18.86
CA PRO A 98 2.76 3.28 -19.25
C PRO A 98 2.54 3.20 -20.77
N TYR A 99 3.60 3.02 -21.55
CA TYR A 99 3.59 2.94 -23.02
C TYR A 99 3.62 1.50 -23.53
N ASN A 100 3.20 0.53 -22.70
CA ASN A 100 3.08 -0.88 -23.05
C ASN A 100 4.33 -1.47 -23.72
N ASN A 101 5.52 -1.03 -23.30
CA ASN A 101 6.80 -1.48 -23.84
C ASN A 101 6.97 -1.30 -25.36
N GLU A 102 6.33 -0.30 -25.97
CA GLU A 102 6.34 -0.06 -27.45
C GLU A 102 7.74 0.06 -28.09
N ASN A 103 8.79 0.34 -27.32
CA ASN A 103 10.17 0.49 -27.82
C ASN A 103 11.07 -0.72 -27.50
N VAL A 104 10.52 -1.83 -27.02
CA VAL A 104 11.29 -3.06 -26.75
C VAL A 104 11.42 -3.87 -28.04
N GLY A 105 12.66 -4.14 -28.46
CA GLY A 105 12.95 -4.98 -29.63
C GLY A 105 12.62 -4.37 -30.99
N VAL A 106 12.24 -3.09 -31.05
CA VAL A 106 11.99 -2.37 -32.30
C VAL A 106 13.27 -1.86 -32.94
N SER A 107 13.22 -1.51 -34.23
CA SER A 107 14.37 -0.93 -34.93
C SER A 107 14.76 0.44 -34.35
N PRO A 108 16.03 0.86 -34.51
CA PRO A 108 16.48 2.18 -34.06
C PRO A 108 15.66 3.34 -34.63
N GLU A 109 15.19 3.22 -35.88
CA GLU A 109 14.40 4.23 -36.58
C GLU A 109 13.01 4.37 -35.94
N VAL A 110 12.34 3.24 -35.69
CA VAL A 110 11.03 3.21 -35.01
C VAL A 110 11.17 3.76 -33.60
N LYS A 111 12.21 3.36 -32.87
CA LYS A 111 12.49 3.88 -31.51
C LYS A 111 12.68 5.39 -31.55
N LYS A 112 13.47 5.91 -32.49
CA LYS A 112 13.73 7.36 -32.63
C LYS A 112 12.44 8.13 -32.90
N GLU A 113 11.56 7.58 -33.72
CA GLU A 113 10.27 8.20 -34.03
C GLU A 113 9.32 8.21 -32.83
N ASN A 114 9.16 7.09 -32.14
CA ASN A 114 8.35 7.01 -30.92
C ASN A 114 8.85 7.98 -29.84
N ILE A 115 10.18 8.14 -29.70
CA ILE A 115 10.78 9.13 -28.79
C ILE A 115 10.40 10.56 -29.20
N ARG A 116 10.53 10.91 -30.48
CA ARG A 116 10.17 12.26 -30.96
C ARG A 116 8.71 12.58 -30.69
N ARG A 117 7.81 11.67 -31.05
CA ARG A 117 6.36 11.81 -30.81
C ARG A 117 6.05 11.98 -29.33
N GLY A 118 6.68 11.20 -28.46
CA GLY A 118 6.48 11.28 -27.02
C GLY A 118 6.99 12.60 -26.40
N VAL A 119 8.16 13.08 -26.83
CA VAL A 119 8.69 14.39 -26.40
C VAL A 119 7.80 15.53 -26.86
N GLN A 120 7.30 15.47 -28.09
CA GLN A 120 6.35 16.44 -28.65
C GLN A 120 5.08 16.50 -27.79
N ARG A 121 4.44 15.33 -27.54
CA ARG A 121 3.24 15.24 -26.70
C ARG A 121 3.47 15.78 -25.29
N ARG A 122 4.63 15.50 -24.68
CA ARG A 122 4.97 16.05 -23.36
C ARG A 122 5.00 17.59 -23.39
N ARG A 123 5.64 18.18 -24.40
CA ARG A 123 5.71 19.65 -24.55
C ARG A 123 4.33 20.27 -24.72
N GLU A 124 3.44 19.62 -25.46
CA GLU A 124 2.05 20.06 -25.64
C GLU A 124 1.29 20.06 -24.31
N ILE A 125 1.43 18.99 -23.52
CA ILE A 125 0.84 18.92 -22.17
C ILE A 125 1.42 20.03 -21.27
N GLU A 126 2.75 20.18 -21.23
CA GLU A 126 3.43 21.21 -20.43
C GLU A 126 3.05 22.64 -20.85
N ALA A 127 2.71 22.87 -22.12
CA ALA A 127 2.24 24.16 -22.61
C ALA A 127 0.81 24.49 -22.16
N ILE A 128 -0.04 23.48 -21.96
CA ILE A 128 -1.44 23.64 -21.54
C ILE A 128 -1.53 23.71 -20.01
N GLU A 129 -0.93 22.74 -19.33
CA GLU A 129 -1.08 22.54 -17.89
C GLU A 129 0.01 23.25 -17.08
N GLY A 130 1.04 23.77 -17.76
CA GLY A 130 2.26 24.22 -17.13
C GLY A 130 3.18 23.05 -16.78
N LYS A 131 4.46 23.35 -16.62
CA LYS A 131 5.45 22.36 -16.22
C LYS A 131 5.19 21.96 -14.75
N PRO A 132 5.00 20.68 -14.42
CA PRO A 132 4.73 20.29 -13.04
C PRO A 132 5.91 20.66 -12.14
N ARG A 133 5.63 21.05 -10.88
CA ARG A 133 6.64 21.57 -9.93
C ARG A 133 7.86 20.66 -9.79
N TRP A 134 7.68 19.34 -9.82
CA TRP A 134 8.79 18.37 -9.71
C TRP A 134 9.63 18.23 -11.00
N ALA A 135 9.22 18.82 -12.12
CA ALA A 135 9.89 18.71 -13.41
C ALA A 135 11.01 19.74 -13.62
N ASP A 136 11.09 20.78 -12.80
CA ASP A 136 12.14 21.81 -12.84
C ASP A 136 13.54 21.27 -12.53
N GLY A 137 13.66 20.11 -11.86
CA GLY A 137 14.95 19.55 -11.51
C GLY A 137 15.71 20.39 -10.48
N SER A 138 15.03 21.28 -9.75
CA SER A 138 15.61 22.11 -8.69
C SER A 138 15.91 21.32 -7.40
N ASP A 139 15.65 20.01 -7.38
CA ASP A 139 16.17 19.08 -6.39
C ASP A 139 17.66 18.82 -6.68
N SER A 140 18.47 19.84 -6.41
CA SER A 140 19.93 19.86 -6.48
C SER A 140 20.59 19.02 -5.37
N SER A 141 20.05 17.84 -5.07
CA SER A 141 20.68 16.86 -4.18
C SER A 141 21.49 15.79 -4.92
N GLU A 142 21.64 15.89 -6.24
CA GLU A 142 22.69 15.16 -6.99
C GLU A 142 24.05 15.88 -6.83
N SER A 143 24.53 15.91 -5.60
CA SER A 143 25.94 16.10 -5.25
C SER A 143 26.40 14.86 -4.50
N ASP A 144 26.57 13.75 -5.21
CA ASP A 144 27.33 12.61 -4.70
C ASP A 144 28.58 12.43 -5.57
N SER A 145 29.67 12.98 -5.02
CA SER A 145 31.07 12.52 -4.99
C SER A 145 31.67 11.81 -6.21
#